data_AF-A0A328L7U8-F1
#
_entry.id   AF-A0A328L7U8-F1
#
_cell.length_a   1.000
_cell.length_b   1.000
_cell.length_c   1.000
_cell.angle_alpha   90.00
_cell.angle_beta   90.00
_cell.angle_gamma   90.00
#
_symmetry.space_group_name_H-M   'P 1'
#
loop_
_entity.id
_entity.type
_entity.pdbx_description
1 polymer ?
#
loop_
_entity_poly.entity_id
_entity_poly.type
_entity_poly.pdbx_seq_one_letter_code
_entity_poly.pdbx_strand_id
1 'polypeptide(L)'
;MDWIKIITLIFSGITAVMVIINSIKDYLTRKKDRRIAVVLPEKRRMQNELFEHIIKVLDLGRRCLEETDENEKQKMKYELLNHKPFIWINLDRENCFQEDLRKRCNLYITWCADFVDSSKEEEKNNYKNSSNQERKHIWVLIDKYIEEENKSIEKLM
;
A
#
# COMPACT_ATOMS: atom_id res chain seq x y z
N MET A 1 68.56 2.22 6.95
CA MET A 1 67.66 3.38 6.78
C MET A 1 66.55 3.12 5.76
N ASP A 2 66.82 2.36 4.68
CA ASP A 2 65.81 2.11 3.62
C ASP A 2 64.67 1.18 4.03
N TRP A 3 64.91 0.23 4.94
CA TRP A 3 63.86 -0.64 5.48
C TRP A 3 62.73 0.12 6.19
N ILE A 4 63.05 1.18 6.94
CA ILE A 4 62.05 2.02 7.60
C ILE A 4 61.18 2.73 6.56
N LYS A 5 61.79 3.25 5.49
CA LYS A 5 61.06 3.91 4.38
C LYS A 5 60.13 2.94 3.63
N ILE A 6 60.58 1.70 3.40
CA ILE A 6 59.76 0.65 2.77
C ILE A 6 58.55 0.32 3.65
N ILE A 7 58.75 0.18 4.97
CA ILE A 7 57.66 -0.08 5.92
C ILE A 7 56.67 1.10 5.93
N THR A 8 57.14 2.35 6.01
CA THR A 8 56.28 3.54 5.97
C THR A 8 55.50 3.64 4.65
N LEU A 9 56.12 3.29 3.52
CA LEU A 9 55.46 3.27 2.21
C LEU A 9 54.31 2.26 2.18
N ILE A 10 54.54 1.04 2.70
CA ILE A 10 53.50 -0.01 2.78
C ILE A 10 52.34 0.44 3.68
N PHE A 11 52.63 0.98 4.87
CA PHE A 11 51.60 1.52 5.75
C PHE A 11 50.80 2.65 5.08
N SER A 12 51.47 3.58 4.41
CA SER A 12 50.81 4.67 3.68
C SER A 12 49.91 4.16 2.54
N GLY A 13 50.33 3.11 1.83
CA GLY A 13 49.54 2.45 0.80
C GLY A 13 48.29 1.78 1.35
N ILE A 14 48.42 1.05 2.47
CA ILE A 14 47.28 0.43 3.16
C ILE A 14 46.29 1.51 3.64
N THR A 15 46.78 2.59 4.25
CA THR A 15 45.92 3.71 4.68
C THR A 15 45.21 4.36 3.50
N ALA A 16 45.90 4.59 2.38
CA ALA A 16 45.29 5.16 1.18
C ALA A 16 44.18 4.26 0.61
N VAL A 17 44.41 2.95 0.53
CA VAL A 17 43.39 1.96 0.10
C VAL A 17 42.20 1.98 1.05
N MET A 18 42.44 2.01 2.37
CA MET A 18 41.38 2.10 3.39
C MET A 18 40.53 3.37 3.21
N VAL A 19 41.16 4.52 2.93
CA VAL A 19 40.45 5.79 2.67
C VAL A 19 39.58 5.69 1.42
N ILE A 20 40.07 5.07 0.34
CA ILE A 20 39.30 4.86 -0.89
C ILE A 20 38.08 3.97 -0.61
N ILE A 21 38.26 2.83 0.07
CA ILE A 21 37.18 1.92 0.43
C ILE A 21 36.14 2.62 1.30
N ASN A 22 36.58 3.35 2.33
CA ASN A 22 35.69 4.09 3.22
C ASN A 22 34.94 5.19 2.47
N SER A 23 35.60 5.92 1.56
CA SER A 23 34.96 6.96 0.76
C SER A 23 33.88 6.40 -0.18
N ILE A 24 34.14 5.24 -0.80
CA ILE A 24 33.16 4.54 -1.64
C ILE A 24 31.98 4.07 -0.77
N LYS A 25 32.27 3.47 0.39
CA LYS A 25 31.23 3.02 1.32
C LYS A 25 30.36 4.19 1.80
N ASP A 26 30.97 5.30 2.21
CA ASP A 26 30.26 6.50 2.65
C ASP A 26 29.39 7.12 1.55
N TYR A 27 29.89 7.14 0.32
CA TYR A 27 29.11 7.60 -0.83
C TYR A 27 27.87 6.72 -1.08
N LEU A 28 28.04 5.39 -1.05
CA LEU A 28 26.93 4.44 -1.22
C LEU A 28 25.91 4.54 -0.08
N THR A 29 26.37 4.63 1.17
CA THR A 29 25.50 4.79 2.34
C THR A 29 24.69 6.08 2.25
N ARG A 30 25.33 7.22 1.98
CA ARG A 30 24.63 8.51 1.82
C ARG A 30 23.59 8.48 0.70
N LYS A 31 23.90 7.80 -0.41
CA LYS A 31 22.96 7.63 -1.52
C LYS A 31 21.75 6.77 -1.10
N LYS A 32 22.00 5.69 -0.36
CA LYS A 32 20.95 4.83 0.21
C LYS A 32 20.07 5.60 1.19
N ASP A 33 20.68 6.32 2.14
CA ASP A 33 19.98 7.12 3.15
C ASP A 33 19.09 8.18 2.52
N ARG A 34 19.59 8.90 1.49
CA ARG A 34 18.78 9.86 0.73
C ARG A 34 17.59 9.20 0.04
N ARG A 35 17.78 8.02 -0.55
CA ARG A 35 16.69 7.28 -1.20
C ARG A 35 15.66 6.84 -0.17
N ILE A 36 16.08 6.29 0.97
CA ILE A 36 15.20 5.88 2.06
C ILE A 36 14.41 7.09 2.58
N ALA A 37 15.08 8.21 2.83
CA ALA A 37 14.46 9.43 3.36
C ALA A 37 13.37 10.01 2.45
N VAL A 38 13.41 9.76 1.14
CA VAL A 38 12.39 10.21 0.19
C VAL A 38 11.32 9.16 -0.06
N VAL A 39 11.71 7.90 -0.28
CA VAL A 39 10.80 6.83 -0.70
C VAL A 39 9.95 6.32 0.47
N LEU A 40 10.53 6.18 1.66
CA LEU A 40 9.83 5.61 2.80
C LEU A 40 8.65 6.47 3.29
N PRO A 41 8.78 7.81 3.44
CA PRO A 41 7.63 8.64 3.81
C PRO A 41 6.52 8.60 2.76
N GLU A 42 6.89 8.59 1.48
CA GLU A 42 5.91 8.55 0.39
C GLU A 42 5.15 7.22 0.35
N LYS A 43 5.85 6.08 0.50
CA LYS A 43 5.19 4.76 0.61
C LYS A 43 4.23 4.71 1.81
N ARG A 44 4.64 5.23 2.97
CA ARG A 44 3.77 5.30 4.16
C ARG A 44 2.56 6.21 3.94
N ARG A 45 2.75 7.36 3.28
CA ARG A 45 1.66 8.29 2.94
C ARG A 45 0.64 7.60 2.05
N MET A 46 1.09 6.98 0.96
CA MET A 46 0.22 6.25 0.02
C MET A 46 -0.53 5.10 0.71
N GLN A 47 0.14 4.31 1.56
CA GLN A 47 -0.50 3.24 2.33
C GLN A 47 -1.59 3.78 3.27
N ASN A 48 -1.30 4.86 4.00
CA ASN A 48 -2.28 5.47 4.90
C ASN A 48 -3.51 5.95 4.13
N GLU A 49 -3.31 6.66 3.01
CA GLU A 49 -4.40 7.13 2.15
C GLU A 49 -5.20 5.95 1.56
N LEU A 50 -4.51 4.90 1.08
CA LEU A 50 -5.14 3.68 0.58
C LEU A 50 -6.07 3.05 1.63
N PHE A 51 -5.55 2.80 2.84
CA PHE A 51 -6.32 2.12 3.87
C PHE A 51 -7.43 2.99 4.46
N GLU A 52 -7.23 4.30 4.55
CA GLU A 52 -8.30 5.23 4.92
C GLU A 52 -9.50 5.08 3.97
N HIS A 53 -9.24 5.05 2.66
CA HIS A 53 -10.29 4.91 1.66
C HIS A 53 -10.91 3.50 1.64
N ILE A 54 -10.13 2.44 1.84
CA ILE A 54 -10.66 1.08 1.94
C ILE A 54 -11.56 0.94 3.17
N ILE A 55 -11.16 1.47 4.33
CA ILE A 55 -11.97 1.41 5.56
C ILE A 55 -13.28 2.19 5.36
N LYS A 56 -13.22 3.40 4.77
CA LYS A 56 -14.42 4.18 4.43
C LYS A 56 -15.34 3.42 3.49
N VAL A 57 -14.80 2.75 2.47
CA VAL A 57 -15.59 1.91 1.56
C VAL A 57 -16.30 0.79 2.32
N LEU A 58 -15.60 0.08 3.21
CA LEU A 58 -16.18 -1.01 3.99
C LEU A 58 -17.27 -0.53 4.95
N ASP A 59 -17.10 0.64 5.57
CA ASP A 59 -18.13 1.21 6.45
C ASP A 59 -19.34 1.73 5.67
N LEU A 60 -19.13 2.52 4.60
CA LEU A 60 -20.20 3.03 3.74
C LEU A 60 -20.98 1.87 3.11
N GLY A 61 -20.28 0.85 2.60
CA GLY A 61 -20.92 -0.32 2.02
C GLY A 61 -21.77 -1.08 3.03
N ARG A 62 -21.32 -1.21 4.29
CA ARG A 62 -22.15 -1.78 5.38
C ARG A 62 -23.38 -0.92 5.65
N ARG A 63 -23.22 0.40 5.76
CA ARG A 63 -24.31 1.34 6.05
C ARG A 63 -25.36 1.37 4.93
N CYS A 64 -24.94 1.29 3.66
CA CYS A 64 -25.86 1.17 2.52
C CYS A 64 -26.81 -0.04 2.65
N LEU A 65 -26.35 -1.13 3.27
CA LEU A 65 -27.14 -2.36 3.46
C LEU A 65 -28.10 -2.29 4.66
N GLU A 66 -27.86 -1.39 5.62
CA GLU A 66 -28.60 -1.28 6.88
C GLU A 66 -29.55 -0.07 6.89
N GLU A 67 -29.24 0.98 6.14
CA GLU A 67 -30.05 2.19 6.07
C GLU A 67 -31.46 1.88 5.56
N THR A 68 -32.43 2.65 6.04
CA THR A 68 -33.84 2.55 5.62
C THR A 68 -34.29 3.76 4.82
N ASP A 69 -33.68 4.93 5.04
CA ASP A 69 -33.92 6.13 4.25
C ASP A 69 -33.30 6.02 2.83
N GLU A 70 -34.14 6.17 1.81
CA GLU A 70 -33.74 5.98 0.41
C GLU A 70 -32.85 7.13 -0.09
N ASN A 71 -33.05 8.35 0.38
CA ASN A 71 -32.24 9.50 -0.03
C ASN A 71 -30.81 9.40 0.51
N GLU A 72 -30.67 9.04 1.79
CA GLU A 72 -29.36 8.79 2.41
C GLU A 72 -28.67 7.56 1.78
N LYS A 73 -29.40 6.51 1.39
CA LYS A 73 -28.83 5.39 0.61
C LYS A 73 -28.20 5.85 -0.70
N GLN A 74 -28.92 6.64 -1.49
CA GLN A 74 -28.41 7.11 -2.76
C GLN A 74 -27.18 8.01 -2.57
N LYS A 75 -27.21 8.90 -1.56
CA LYS A 75 -26.06 9.72 -1.18
C LYS A 75 -24.84 8.87 -0.78
N MET A 76 -25.03 7.87 0.07
CA MET A 76 -23.95 6.95 0.47
C MET A 76 -23.43 6.11 -0.70
N LYS A 77 -24.29 5.69 -1.63
CA LYS A 77 -23.88 5.01 -2.88
C LYS A 77 -22.94 5.89 -3.72
N TYR A 78 -23.27 7.17 -3.90
CA TYR A 78 -22.39 8.09 -4.65
C TYR A 78 -21.05 8.29 -3.94
N GLU A 79 -21.07 8.46 -2.62
CA GLU A 79 -19.84 8.57 -1.81
C GLU A 79 -18.97 7.30 -1.92
N LEU A 80 -19.60 6.13 -1.85
CA LEU A 80 -18.94 4.83 -2.01
C LEU A 80 -18.26 4.70 -3.38
N LEU A 81 -18.94 5.10 -4.46
CA LEU A 81 -18.39 5.07 -5.82
C LEU A 81 -17.21 6.03 -5.99
N ASN A 82 -17.24 7.19 -5.32
CA ASN A 82 -16.18 8.18 -5.37
C ASN A 82 -14.86 7.71 -4.74
N HIS A 83 -14.87 6.66 -3.93
CA HIS A 83 -13.64 6.08 -3.37
C HIS A 83 -12.86 5.19 -4.36
N LYS A 84 -13.48 4.73 -5.46
CA LYS A 84 -12.81 3.86 -6.46
C LYS A 84 -11.50 4.47 -7.01
N PRO A 85 -11.47 5.74 -7.46
CA PRO A 85 -10.24 6.35 -7.97
C PRO A 85 -9.15 6.46 -6.90
N PHE A 86 -9.52 6.82 -5.67
CA PHE A 86 -8.55 6.97 -4.58
C PHE A 86 -7.87 5.66 -4.19
N ILE A 87 -8.62 4.55 -4.18
CA ILE A 87 -8.02 3.22 -3.97
C ILE A 87 -7.05 2.91 -5.11
N TRP A 88 -7.43 3.18 -6.36
CA TRP A 88 -6.57 2.87 -7.50
C TRP A 88 -5.24 3.64 -7.49
N ILE A 89 -5.28 4.96 -7.27
CA ILE A 89 -4.06 5.79 -7.33
C ILE A 89 -3.07 5.49 -6.21
N ASN A 90 -3.55 5.00 -5.06
CA ASN A 90 -2.73 4.78 -3.87
C ASN A 90 -2.24 3.33 -3.71
N LEU A 91 -2.65 2.42 -4.59
CA LEU A 91 -2.07 1.07 -4.65
C LEU A 91 -0.62 1.14 -5.14
N ASP A 92 0.27 0.47 -4.41
CA ASP A 92 1.64 0.23 -4.83
C ASP A 92 1.64 -0.78 -5.99
N ARG A 93 2.21 -0.36 -7.12
CA ARG A 93 2.30 -1.16 -8.34
C ARG A 93 3.29 -2.32 -8.21
N GLU A 94 4.21 -2.24 -7.24
CA GLU A 94 5.20 -3.29 -6.97
C GLU A 94 4.62 -4.40 -6.09
N ASN A 95 3.50 -4.16 -5.41
CA ASN A 95 2.87 -5.13 -4.53
C ASN A 95 2.15 -6.22 -5.35
N CYS A 96 2.51 -7.48 -5.14
CA CYS A 96 1.92 -8.59 -5.89
C CYS A 96 0.43 -8.82 -5.62
N PHE A 97 -0.12 -8.28 -4.52
CA PHE A 97 -1.54 -8.38 -4.17
C PHE A 97 -2.38 -7.18 -4.63
N GLN A 98 -1.77 -6.16 -5.27
CA GLN A 98 -2.50 -4.92 -5.61
C GLN A 98 -3.69 -5.16 -6.54
N GLU A 99 -3.55 -6.03 -7.55
CA GLU A 99 -4.62 -6.25 -8.54
C GLU A 99 -5.81 -6.95 -7.92
N ASP A 100 -5.53 -7.96 -7.08
CA ASP A 100 -6.55 -8.69 -6.35
C ASP A 100 -7.27 -7.77 -5.37
N LEU A 101 -6.53 -6.98 -4.58
CA LEU A 101 -7.13 -6.04 -3.63
C LEU A 101 -8.04 -5.04 -4.36
N ARG A 102 -7.56 -4.45 -5.45
CA ARG A 102 -8.34 -3.55 -6.30
C ARG A 102 -9.61 -4.21 -6.81
N LYS A 103 -9.50 -5.43 -7.36
CA LYS A 103 -10.62 -6.17 -7.92
C LYS A 103 -11.67 -6.44 -6.86
N ARG A 104 -11.27 -6.90 -5.67
CA ARG A 104 -12.18 -7.21 -4.56
C ARG A 104 -12.87 -5.95 -4.02
N CYS A 105 -12.14 -4.84 -3.86
CA CYS A 105 -12.74 -3.55 -3.51
C CYS A 105 -13.75 -3.09 -4.55
N ASN A 106 -13.43 -3.21 -5.84
CA ASN A 106 -14.34 -2.81 -6.92
C ASN A 106 -15.61 -3.67 -6.95
N LEU A 107 -15.48 -4.99 -6.80
CA LEU A 107 -16.63 -5.89 -6.73
C LEU A 107 -17.51 -5.57 -5.52
N TYR A 108 -16.90 -5.36 -4.35
CA TYR A 108 -17.63 -4.96 -3.15
C TYR A 108 -18.43 -3.67 -3.37
N ILE A 109 -17.80 -2.62 -3.90
CA ILE A 109 -18.47 -1.35 -4.19
C ILE A 109 -19.61 -1.54 -5.18
N THR A 110 -19.39 -2.32 -6.25
CA THR A 110 -20.43 -2.61 -7.25
C THR A 110 -21.62 -3.32 -6.61
N TRP A 111 -21.40 -4.37 -5.83
CA TRP A 111 -22.50 -5.09 -5.17
C TRP A 111 -23.28 -4.23 -4.17
N CYS A 112 -22.60 -3.36 -3.42
CA CYS A 112 -23.28 -2.42 -2.54
C CYS A 112 -24.08 -1.37 -3.32
N ALA A 113 -23.58 -0.90 -4.47
CA ALA A 113 -24.31 0.00 -5.34
C ALA A 113 -25.53 -0.66 -5.99
N ASP A 114 -25.38 -1.89 -6.49
CA ASP A 114 -26.46 -2.67 -7.10
C ASP A 114 -27.55 -3.03 -6.08
N PHE A 115 -27.17 -3.27 -4.82
CA PHE A 115 -28.13 -3.44 -3.73
C PHE A 115 -29.04 -2.22 -3.55
N VAL A 116 -28.46 -1.02 -3.61
CA VAL A 116 -29.18 0.25 -3.48
C VAL A 116 -30.09 0.47 -4.68
N ASP A 117 -29.66 0.10 -5.88
CA ASP A 117 -30.45 0.28 -7.11
C ASP A 117 -31.55 -0.76 -7.31
N SER A 118 -31.44 -1.93 -6.70
CA SER A 118 -32.42 -2.98 -6.89
C SER A 118 -33.74 -2.66 -6.20
N SER A 119 -34.85 -2.95 -6.88
CA SER A 119 -36.19 -2.92 -6.32
C SER A 119 -36.69 -4.29 -5.89
N LYS A 120 -35.94 -5.38 -6.15
CA LYS A 120 -36.36 -6.76 -5.90
C LYS A 120 -35.63 -7.35 -4.70
N GLU A 121 -36.40 -7.91 -3.77
CA GLU A 121 -35.86 -8.44 -2.51
C GLU A 121 -34.92 -9.65 -2.71
N GLU A 122 -35.19 -10.49 -3.71
CA GLU A 122 -34.31 -11.63 -4.04
C GLU A 122 -32.93 -11.16 -4.53
N GLU A 123 -32.91 -10.17 -5.42
CA GLU A 123 -31.68 -9.55 -5.92
C GLU A 123 -30.92 -8.86 -4.79
N LYS A 124 -31.61 -8.11 -3.92
CA LYS A 124 -31.00 -7.50 -2.72
C LYS A 124 -30.31 -8.51 -1.83
N ASN A 125 -30.94 -9.64 -1.55
CA ASN A 125 -30.32 -10.69 -0.74
C ASN A 125 -29.07 -11.27 -1.42
N ASN A 126 -29.10 -11.46 -2.74
CA ASN A 126 -27.93 -11.91 -3.50
C ASN A 126 -26.79 -10.89 -3.41
N TYR A 127 -27.05 -9.60 -3.65
CA TYR A 127 -26.04 -8.54 -3.56
C TYR A 127 -25.46 -8.39 -2.15
N LYS A 128 -26.30 -8.53 -1.12
CA LYS A 128 -25.86 -8.55 0.28
C LYS A 128 -24.93 -9.73 0.57
N ASN A 129 -25.22 -10.92 0.03
CA ASN A 129 -24.36 -12.08 0.21
C ASN A 129 -23.04 -11.93 -0.54
N SER A 130 -23.07 -11.48 -1.80
CA SER A 130 -21.87 -11.23 -2.61
C SER A 130 -20.98 -10.15 -2.01
N SER A 131 -21.54 -9.00 -1.60
CA SER A 131 -20.77 -7.96 -0.90
C SER A 131 -20.14 -8.48 0.39
N ASN A 132 -20.84 -9.30 1.18
CA ASN A 132 -20.26 -9.90 2.37
C ASN A 132 -19.11 -10.86 2.08
N GLN A 133 -19.17 -11.62 1.00
CA GLN A 133 -18.06 -12.47 0.55
C GLN A 133 -16.85 -11.63 0.14
N GLU A 134 -17.06 -10.59 -0.67
CA GLU A 134 -15.98 -9.70 -1.09
C GLU A 134 -15.34 -8.96 0.10
N ARG A 135 -16.13 -8.52 1.08
CA ARG A 135 -15.63 -7.92 2.33
C ARG A 135 -14.65 -8.84 3.06
N LYS A 136 -14.96 -10.14 3.16
CA LYS A 136 -14.05 -11.12 3.79
C LYS A 136 -12.75 -11.26 3.00
N HIS A 137 -12.83 -11.30 1.67
CA HIS A 137 -11.65 -11.35 0.81
C HIS A 137 -10.79 -10.09 0.92
N ILE A 138 -11.40 -8.90 1.01
CA ILE A 138 -10.69 -7.64 1.21
C ILE A 138 -9.88 -7.69 2.51
N TRP A 139 -10.48 -8.12 3.62
CA TRP A 139 -9.75 -8.23 4.90
C TRP A 139 -8.52 -9.13 4.81
N VAL A 140 -8.65 -10.31 4.20
CA VAL A 140 -7.51 -11.22 4.01
C VAL A 140 -6.43 -10.61 3.10
N LEU A 141 -6.83 -9.84 2.08
CA LEU A 141 -5.89 -9.20 1.17
C LEU A 141 -5.21 -8.00 1.79
N ILE A 142 -5.86 -7.25 2.69
CA ILE A 142 -5.23 -6.17 3.44
C ILE A 142 -4.03 -6.72 4.22
N ASP A 143 -4.21 -7.81 4.97
CA ASP A 143 -3.13 -8.41 5.76
C ASP A 143 -1.94 -8.83 4.87
N LYS A 144 -2.23 -9.53 3.76
CA LYS A 144 -1.21 -9.97 2.80
C LYS A 144 -0.50 -8.81 2.12
N TYR A 145 -1.26 -7.76 1.76
CA TYR A 145 -0.74 -6.56 1.13
C TYR A 145 0.23 -5.86 2.08
N ILE A 146 -0.16 -5.67 3.35
CA ILE A 146 0.70 -5.05 4.39
C ILE A 146 1.97 -5.87 4.60
N GLU A 147 1.88 -7.19 4.64
CA GLU A 147 3.05 -8.06 4.79
C GLU A 147 4.05 -7.88 3.62
N GLU A 148 3.55 -7.81 2.38
CA GLU A 148 4.40 -7.60 1.21
C GLU A 148 5.01 -6.20 1.15
N GLU A 149 4.25 -5.18 1.57
CA GLU A 149 4.77 -3.81 1.74
C GLU A 149 5.91 -3.77 2.77
N ASN A 150 5.74 -4.43 3.92
CA ASN A 150 6.75 -4.47 4.96
C ASN A 150 8.03 -5.15 4.46
N LYS A 151 7.92 -6.27 3.73
CA LYS A 151 9.07 -6.92 3.08
C LYS A 151 9.78 -5.98 2.10
N SER A 152 9.03 -5.18 1.36
CA SER A 152 9.58 -4.21 0.41
C SER A 152 10.30 -3.05 1.13
N ILE A 153 9.76 -2.59 2.25
CA ILE A 153 10.38 -1.58 3.12
C ILE A 153 11.66 -2.11 3.78
N GLU A 154 11.66 -3.36 4.27
CA GLU A 154 12.86 -4.00 4.83
C GLU A 154 14.00 -4.11 3.81
N LYS A 155 13.69 -4.42 2.55
CA LYS A 155 14.69 -4.45 1.47
C LYS A 155 15.26 -3.07 1.13
N LEU A 156 14.52 -2.00 1.43
CA LEU A 156 14.96 -0.62 1.21
C LEU A 156 15.91 -0.14 2.32
N MET A 157 15.73 -0.62 3.56
CA MET A 157 16.56 -0.30 4.74
C MET A 157 17.91 -1.02 4.71
#